data_AF-A0A942IB73-F1
#
_entry.id   AF-A0A942IB73-F1
#
_cell.length_a   1.000
_cell.length_b   1.000
_cell.length_c   1.000
_cell.angle_alpha   90.00
_cell.angle_beta   90.00
_cell.angle_gamma   90.00
#
_symmetry.space_group_name_H-M   'P 1'
#
loop_
_entity.id
_entity.type
_entity.pdbx_description
1 polymer ?
#
loop_
_entity_poly.entity_id
_entity_poly.type
_entity_poly.pdbx_seq_one_letter_code
_entity_poly.pdbx_strand_id
1 'polypeptide(L)'
;MTKKRTIGKKEQFTRPDKSKLPLIAGMVVILLALGFVYSQFVGNDTQAEVVYFGEPVTAERSYLGRFISMTAIEPLIEEGQIKFPLADLERYSIVSFSAENDQGTVVPLMAYITPSGRLFAGSSMCEPCRGQTFSLAGETLVCDACRTTYTIEDHQFISGAVVCGSYPPVNMNGRVVDGMVVIDLQEVLNWRIRAL
;
A
#
# COMPACT_ATOMS: atom_id res chain seq x y z
N MET A 1 99.47 -38.78 12.07
CA MET A 1 98.45 -39.06 11.02
C MET A 1 97.20 -38.26 11.36
N THR A 2 96.95 -37.16 10.66
CA THR A 2 95.87 -36.22 11.01
C THR A 2 95.02 -36.00 9.76
N LYS A 3 93.77 -36.49 9.79
CA LYS A 3 92.90 -36.66 8.61
C LYS A 3 91.80 -35.59 8.58
N LYS A 4 91.78 -34.83 7.48
CA LYS A 4 90.74 -33.95 6.88
C LYS A 4 89.60 -33.41 7.76
N ARG A 5 89.56 -32.07 7.89
CA ARG A 5 88.36 -31.27 8.18
C ARG A 5 87.48 -31.15 6.92
N THR A 6 86.22 -31.55 7.02
CA THR A 6 85.15 -31.23 6.06
C THR A 6 84.49 -29.90 6.45
N ILE A 7 84.42 -28.96 5.51
CA ILE A 7 83.63 -27.72 5.64
C ILE A 7 82.19 -28.01 5.23
N GLY A 8 81.25 -27.39 5.96
CA GLY A 8 79.87 -27.83 6.14
C GLY A 8 78.85 -27.31 5.12
N LYS A 9 77.77 -28.10 5.01
CA LYS A 9 76.48 -27.79 4.39
C LYS A 9 75.77 -26.61 5.08
N LYS A 10 76.20 -25.37 4.89
CA LYS A 10 75.55 -24.19 5.49
C LYS A 10 75.28 -23.01 4.55
N GLU A 11 75.05 -23.25 3.26
CA GLU A 11 74.71 -22.16 2.32
C GLU A 11 73.48 -22.45 1.44
N GLN A 12 72.48 -23.18 1.94
CA GLN A 12 71.27 -23.46 1.15
C GLN A 12 69.93 -23.17 1.85
N PHE A 13 69.91 -22.46 2.98
CA PHE A 13 68.68 -22.21 3.73
C PHE A 13 68.46 -20.75 4.15
N THR A 14 68.68 -19.79 3.25
CA THR A 14 68.26 -18.40 3.49
C THR A 14 67.71 -17.76 2.23
N ARG A 15 66.48 -18.13 1.86
CA ARG A 15 65.55 -17.18 1.24
C ARG A 15 64.19 -17.32 1.96
N PRO A 16 63.80 -16.35 2.80
CA PRO A 16 62.44 -16.30 3.30
C PRO A 16 61.55 -15.90 2.12
N ASP A 17 60.77 -16.84 1.61
CA ASP A 17 59.78 -16.55 0.57
C ASP A 17 58.68 -15.69 1.21
N LYS A 18 58.64 -14.41 0.82
CA LYS A 18 57.79 -13.39 1.42
C LYS A 18 56.36 -13.62 0.90
N SER A 19 55.61 -14.50 1.57
CA SER A 19 54.28 -14.87 1.13
C SER A 19 53.38 -13.63 1.08
N LYS A 20 52.73 -13.39 -0.07
CA LYS A 20 51.82 -12.24 -0.30
C LYS A 20 50.47 -12.39 0.41
N LEU A 21 50.30 -13.47 1.18
CA LEU A 21 49.10 -13.84 1.93
C LEU A 21 48.55 -12.75 2.87
N PRO A 22 49.36 -12.02 3.68
CA PRO A 22 48.81 -10.98 4.55
C PRO A 22 48.32 -9.75 3.77
N LEU A 23 48.84 -9.53 2.56
CA LEU A 23 48.47 -8.40 1.69
C LEU A 23 47.13 -8.67 0.98
N ILE A 24 46.92 -9.91 0.53
CA ILE A 24 45.65 -10.35 -0.06
C ILE A 24 44.55 -10.39 0.99
N ALA A 25 44.83 -10.91 2.19
CA ALA A 25 43.87 -10.93 3.29
C ALA A 25 43.43 -9.52 3.69
N GLY A 26 44.36 -8.56 3.79
CA GLY A 26 44.02 -7.16 4.07
C GLY A 26 43.14 -6.53 3.00
N MET A 27 43.39 -6.82 1.73
CA MET A 27 42.62 -6.27 0.61
C MET A 27 41.18 -6.81 0.58
N VAL A 28 40.98 -8.09 0.93
CA VAL A 28 39.64 -8.69 1.05
C VAL A 28 38.84 -8.06 2.18
N VAL A 29 39.46 -7.81 3.35
CA VAL A 29 38.78 -7.15 4.47
C VAL A 29 38.36 -5.73 4.11
N ILE A 30 39.20 -4.98 3.39
CA ILE A 30 38.85 -3.63 2.92
C ILE A 30 37.68 -3.66 1.93
N LEU A 31 37.67 -4.60 0.99
CA LEU A 31 36.57 -4.74 0.03
C LEU A 31 35.25 -5.13 0.72
N LEU A 32 35.30 -6.00 1.73
CA LEU A 32 34.11 -6.34 2.52
C LEU A 32 33.60 -5.16 3.35
N ALA A 33 34.50 -4.40 3.97
CA ALA A 33 34.14 -3.19 4.70
C ALA A 33 33.53 -2.12 3.79
N LEU A 34 34.11 -1.91 2.60
CA LEU A 34 33.56 -0.99 1.60
C LEU A 34 32.21 -1.47 1.06
N GLY A 35 32.04 -2.77 0.82
CA GLY A 35 30.76 -3.35 0.42
C GLY A 35 29.68 -3.18 1.49
N PHE A 36 30.04 -3.35 2.76
CA PHE A 36 29.14 -3.14 3.89
C PHE A 36 28.74 -1.66 4.02
N VAL A 37 29.70 -0.73 3.96
CA VAL A 37 29.41 0.71 3.97
C VAL A 37 28.56 1.10 2.76
N TYR A 38 28.87 0.59 1.56
CA TYR A 38 28.08 0.82 0.36
C TYR A 38 26.64 0.30 0.52
N SER A 39 26.43 -0.88 1.13
CA SER A 39 25.07 -1.40 1.38
C SER A 39 24.26 -0.53 2.36
N GLN A 40 24.91 0.14 3.30
CA GLN A 40 24.24 1.09 4.21
C GLN A 40 23.88 2.41 3.50
N PHE A 41 24.60 2.78 2.44
CA PHE A 41 24.34 4.00 1.67
C PHE A 41 23.42 3.80 0.45
N VAL A 42 23.34 2.58 -0.10
CA VAL A 42 22.51 2.27 -1.29
C VAL A 42 21.15 1.65 -0.93
N GLY A 43 20.93 1.29 0.33
CA GLY A 43 19.70 0.63 0.80
C GLY A 43 18.59 1.55 1.34
N ASN A 44 18.62 2.85 1.05
CA ASN A 44 17.59 3.80 1.50
C ASN A 44 16.79 4.36 0.31
N ASP A 45 16.43 3.49 -0.63
CA ASP A 45 15.28 3.78 -1.49
C ASP A 45 14.06 3.83 -0.56
N THR A 46 13.69 5.05 -0.19
CA THR A 46 12.35 5.40 0.28
C THR A 46 11.38 4.63 -0.60
N GLN A 47 10.75 3.60 -0.03
CA GLN A 47 9.63 2.92 -0.68
C GLN A 47 8.70 4.04 -1.11
N ALA A 48 8.56 4.24 -2.42
CA ALA A 48 7.62 5.19 -2.95
C ALA A 48 6.27 4.82 -2.34
N GLU A 49 5.76 5.69 -1.47
CA GLU A 49 4.48 5.50 -0.82
C GLU A 49 3.45 5.26 -1.93
N VAL A 50 2.87 4.06 -1.96
CA VAL A 50 1.92 3.71 -3.03
C VAL A 50 0.67 4.54 -2.78
N VAL A 51 0.53 5.63 -3.54
CA VAL A 51 -0.61 6.54 -3.49
C VAL A 51 -1.82 5.85 -4.13
N TYR A 52 -2.60 5.13 -3.34
CA TYR A 52 -3.72 4.30 -3.84
C TYR A 52 -4.99 5.13 -4.17
N PHE A 53 -5.24 6.22 -3.42
CA PHE A 53 -6.43 7.08 -3.57
C PHE A 53 -6.12 8.52 -4.01
N GLY A 54 -5.02 8.73 -4.72
CA GLY A 54 -4.60 10.07 -5.17
C GLY A 54 -4.14 10.97 -4.02
N GLU A 55 -3.98 12.25 -4.29
CA GLU A 55 -3.48 13.23 -3.32
C GLU A 55 -4.47 13.52 -2.17
N PRO A 56 -3.99 13.91 -0.98
CA PRO A 56 -4.86 14.35 0.11
C PRO A 56 -5.74 15.54 -0.30
N VAL A 57 -7.03 15.47 0.04
CA VAL A 57 -8.02 16.53 -0.24
C VAL A 57 -8.44 17.29 1.03
N THR A 58 -8.00 16.81 2.20
CA THR A 58 -8.24 17.40 3.52
C THR A 58 -7.04 17.10 4.41
N ALA A 59 -6.95 17.78 5.55
CA ALA A 59 -6.03 17.42 6.62
C ALA A 59 -6.26 15.99 7.14
N GLU A 60 -5.18 15.41 7.68
CA GLU A 60 -5.16 14.10 8.34
C GLU A 60 -6.17 14.02 9.50
N ARG A 61 -6.64 12.81 9.77
CA ARG A 61 -7.63 12.53 10.80
C ARG A 61 -7.51 11.10 11.32
N SER A 62 -7.99 10.86 12.54
CA SER A 62 -8.03 9.52 13.11
C SER A 62 -9.47 9.06 13.35
N TYR A 63 -9.70 7.78 13.09
CA TYR A 63 -10.96 7.10 13.37
C TYR A 63 -10.86 6.14 14.56
N LEU A 64 -9.68 6.03 15.19
CA LEU A 64 -9.43 5.09 16.28
C LEU A 64 -10.47 5.23 17.41
N GLY A 65 -10.96 4.08 17.89
CA GLY A 65 -11.97 4.01 18.94
C GLY A 65 -13.40 4.37 18.50
N ARG A 66 -13.63 4.63 17.21
CA ARG A 66 -14.97 4.92 16.66
C ARG A 66 -15.51 3.74 15.86
N PHE A 67 -16.83 3.54 15.95
CA PHE A 67 -17.58 2.68 15.07
C PHE A 67 -18.63 3.54 14.36
N ILE A 68 -18.57 3.62 13.04
CA ILE A 68 -19.37 4.56 12.23
C ILE A 68 -19.98 3.79 11.07
N SER A 69 -21.31 3.71 11.03
CA SER A 69 -22.05 3.14 9.90
C SER A 69 -22.26 4.18 8.80
N MET A 70 -22.43 3.70 7.56
CA MET A 70 -22.79 4.54 6.42
C MET A 70 -24.04 5.38 6.67
N THR A 71 -23.96 6.64 6.27
CA THR A 71 -25.13 7.51 6.16
C THR A 71 -25.55 7.63 4.70
N ALA A 72 -26.80 7.28 4.40
CA ALA A 72 -27.33 7.43 3.05
C ALA A 72 -27.50 8.92 2.70
N ILE A 73 -27.06 9.29 1.50
CA ILE A 73 -27.24 10.63 0.93
C ILE A 73 -27.81 10.54 -0.49
N GLU A 74 -28.37 11.64 -0.98
CA GLU A 74 -28.83 11.77 -2.36
C GLU A 74 -27.85 12.68 -3.13
N PRO A 75 -27.01 12.14 -4.02
CA PRO A 75 -26.12 12.95 -4.82
C PRO A 75 -26.84 13.59 -6.01
N LEU A 76 -26.28 14.67 -6.53
CA LEU A 76 -26.69 15.27 -7.79
C LEU A 76 -26.03 14.51 -8.95
N ILE A 77 -26.82 13.96 -9.87
CA ILE A 77 -26.33 13.27 -11.07
C ILE A 77 -26.69 14.10 -12.29
N GLU A 78 -25.70 14.77 -12.86
CA GLU A 78 -25.86 15.67 -14.01
C GLU A 78 -24.55 15.76 -14.78
N GLU A 79 -24.62 16.16 -16.05
CA GLU A 79 -23.42 16.46 -16.86
C GLU A 79 -22.38 15.32 -16.92
N GLY A 80 -22.83 14.06 -16.81
CA GLY A 80 -21.94 12.90 -16.78
C GLY A 80 -21.15 12.76 -15.48
N GLN A 81 -21.61 13.36 -14.38
CA GLN A 81 -20.94 13.33 -13.09
C GLN A 81 -21.92 13.01 -11.97
N ILE A 82 -21.40 12.38 -10.91
CA ILE A 82 -22.06 12.27 -9.61
C ILE A 82 -21.39 13.27 -8.68
N LYS A 83 -22.16 14.19 -8.11
CA LYS A 83 -21.69 15.30 -7.29
C LYS A 83 -22.36 15.30 -5.92
N PHE A 84 -21.61 15.48 -4.84
CA PHE A 84 -22.15 15.77 -3.51
C PHE A 84 -21.16 16.60 -2.68
N PRO A 85 -21.59 17.36 -1.65
CA PRO A 85 -20.71 18.21 -0.86
C PRO A 85 -19.63 17.41 -0.10
N LEU A 86 -18.38 17.87 -0.12
CA LEU A 86 -17.33 17.35 0.75
C LEU A 86 -17.71 17.47 2.24
N ALA A 87 -18.48 18.51 2.59
CA ALA A 87 -19.01 18.73 3.93
C ALA A 87 -19.86 17.55 4.45
N ASP A 88 -20.48 16.76 3.57
CA ASP A 88 -21.21 15.56 3.99
C ASP A 88 -20.24 14.47 4.49
N LEU A 89 -19.04 14.35 3.90
CA LEU A 89 -18.00 13.44 4.42
C LEU A 89 -17.41 13.95 5.74
N GLU A 90 -17.32 15.27 5.92
CA GLU A 90 -16.89 15.85 7.20
C GLU A 90 -17.92 15.58 8.30
N ARG A 91 -19.21 15.65 7.98
CA ARG A 91 -20.30 15.43 8.91
C ARG A 91 -20.49 13.96 9.27
N TYR A 92 -20.53 13.09 8.26
CA TYR A 92 -20.93 11.69 8.43
C TYR A 92 -19.76 10.70 8.45
N SER A 93 -18.55 11.14 8.10
CA SER A 93 -17.32 10.32 7.95
C SER A 93 -17.36 9.28 6.83
N ILE A 94 -18.47 8.57 6.65
CA ILE A 94 -18.70 7.62 5.57
C ILE A 94 -20.15 7.73 5.09
N VAL A 95 -20.33 7.86 3.77
CA VAL A 95 -21.64 7.99 3.13
C VAL A 95 -21.90 6.85 2.15
N SER A 96 -23.18 6.58 1.92
CA SER A 96 -23.63 5.63 0.89
C SER A 96 -24.64 6.29 -0.05
N PHE A 97 -24.63 5.84 -1.30
CA PHE A 97 -25.58 6.21 -2.34
C PHE A 97 -25.57 5.13 -3.42
N SER A 98 -26.43 5.25 -4.42
CA SER A 98 -26.51 4.28 -5.51
C SER A 98 -26.80 4.95 -6.84
N ALA A 99 -26.31 4.34 -7.92
CA ALA A 99 -26.66 4.70 -9.29
C ALA A 99 -26.77 3.42 -10.13
N GLU A 100 -27.47 3.48 -11.25
CA GLU A 100 -27.55 2.35 -12.19
C GLU A 100 -26.39 2.39 -13.18
N ASN A 101 -25.85 1.22 -13.53
CA ASN A 101 -24.90 1.09 -14.63
C ASN A 101 -25.63 1.00 -15.99
N ASP A 102 -24.87 0.91 -17.08
CA ASP A 102 -25.39 0.78 -18.45
C ASP A 102 -26.19 -0.51 -18.72
N GLN A 103 -26.17 -1.48 -17.80
CA GLN A 103 -26.95 -2.72 -17.86
C GLN A 103 -28.22 -2.66 -16.99
N GLY A 104 -28.54 -1.51 -16.41
CA GLY A 104 -29.67 -1.35 -15.48
C GLY A 104 -29.45 -2.07 -14.14
N THR A 105 -28.20 -2.38 -13.79
CA THR A 105 -27.85 -2.95 -12.48
C THR A 105 -27.57 -1.83 -11.50
N VAL A 106 -28.19 -1.89 -10.32
CA VAL A 106 -27.90 -0.97 -9.22
C VAL A 106 -26.48 -1.21 -8.71
N VAL A 107 -25.66 -0.16 -8.79
CA VAL A 107 -24.30 -0.12 -8.24
C VAL A 107 -24.37 0.59 -6.89
N PRO A 108 -24.13 -0.12 -5.77
CA PRO A 108 -24.02 0.52 -4.48
C PRO A 108 -22.65 1.21 -4.39
N LEU A 109 -22.64 2.45 -3.92
CA LEU A 109 -21.49 3.33 -3.88
C LEU A 109 -21.27 3.83 -2.44
N MET A 110 -20.03 4.09 -2.11
CA MET A 110 -19.63 4.74 -0.87
C MET A 110 -18.50 5.73 -1.10
N ALA A 111 -18.40 6.67 -0.17
CA ALA A 111 -17.25 7.57 -0.10
C ALA A 111 -16.89 7.86 1.36
N TYR A 112 -15.60 8.06 1.60
CA TYR A 112 -15.05 8.48 2.88
C TYR A 112 -13.66 9.12 2.69
N ILE A 113 -13.16 9.75 3.76
CA ILE A 113 -11.81 10.31 3.80
C ILE A 113 -10.90 9.38 4.60
N THR A 114 -9.74 9.01 4.05
CA THR A 114 -8.74 8.17 4.74
C THR A 114 -8.06 8.91 5.91
N PRO A 115 -7.30 8.20 6.76
CA PRO A 115 -6.51 8.84 7.81
C PRO A 115 -5.53 9.89 7.29
N SER A 116 -4.89 9.62 6.14
CA SER A 116 -4.00 10.58 5.46
C SER A 116 -4.72 11.74 4.76
N GLY A 117 -6.06 11.79 4.83
CA GLY A 117 -6.86 12.87 4.22
C GLY A 117 -7.17 12.68 2.74
N ARG A 118 -6.94 11.48 2.18
CA ARG A 118 -7.25 11.14 0.79
C ARG A 118 -8.73 10.76 0.64
N LEU A 119 -9.27 10.88 -0.57
CA LEU A 119 -10.66 10.55 -0.86
C LEU A 119 -10.77 9.13 -1.45
N PHE A 120 -11.46 8.24 -0.75
CA PHE A 120 -12.03 7.07 -1.40
C PHE A 120 -13.44 7.39 -1.90
N ALA A 121 -13.73 7.09 -3.16
CA ALA A 121 -15.09 7.09 -3.69
C ALA A 121 -15.23 5.99 -4.74
N GLY A 122 -16.16 5.06 -4.54
CA GLY A 122 -16.33 3.94 -5.44
C GLY A 122 -17.36 2.93 -4.97
N SER A 123 -17.29 1.71 -5.48
CA SER A 123 -18.29 0.68 -5.16
C SER A 123 -18.25 0.30 -3.69
N SER A 124 -19.41 0.17 -3.07
CA SER A 124 -19.59 -0.42 -1.73
C SER A 124 -20.08 -1.87 -1.80
N MET A 125 -19.82 -2.56 -2.91
CA MET A 125 -20.15 -3.98 -3.06
C MET A 125 -19.00 -4.87 -2.56
N CYS A 126 -19.25 -5.65 -1.52
CA CYS A 126 -18.50 -6.87 -1.21
C CYS A 126 -18.87 -7.93 -2.24
N GLU A 127 -18.11 -8.02 -3.32
CA GLU A 127 -18.54 -8.77 -4.50
C GLU A 127 -18.86 -10.25 -4.25
N PRO A 128 -18.04 -11.04 -3.52
CA PRO A 128 -18.35 -12.46 -3.31
C PRO A 128 -19.52 -12.69 -2.36
N CYS A 129 -19.69 -11.80 -1.38
CA CYS A 129 -20.71 -11.94 -0.34
C CYS A 129 -22.00 -11.15 -0.63
N ARG A 130 -22.02 -10.32 -1.69
CA ARG A 130 -23.11 -9.42 -2.09
C ARG A 130 -23.53 -8.40 -1.03
N GLY A 131 -22.71 -8.16 -0.01
CA GLY A 131 -22.92 -7.09 0.98
C GLY A 131 -22.75 -5.73 0.32
N GLN A 132 -23.66 -4.79 0.60
CA GLN A 132 -23.69 -3.47 -0.06
C GLN A 132 -23.29 -2.31 0.85
N THR A 133 -23.12 -2.59 2.14
CA THR A 133 -22.81 -1.59 3.16
C THR A 133 -21.55 -1.99 3.92
N PHE A 134 -20.82 -0.97 4.33
CA PHE A 134 -19.64 -1.10 5.17
C PHE A 134 -19.72 -0.10 6.33
N SER A 135 -19.03 -0.43 7.41
CA SER A 135 -18.83 0.45 8.55
C SER A 135 -17.34 0.72 8.76
N LEU A 136 -17.01 1.90 9.28
CA LEU A 136 -15.67 2.19 9.79
C LEU A 136 -15.58 1.70 11.24
N ALA A 137 -14.57 0.90 11.54
CA ALA A 137 -14.24 0.45 12.90
C ALA A 137 -12.78 0.80 13.20
N GLY A 138 -12.53 2.01 13.69
CA GLY A 138 -11.17 2.55 13.69
C GLY A 138 -10.69 2.83 12.27
N GLU A 139 -9.44 2.44 11.99
CA GLU A 139 -8.81 2.55 10.68
C GLU A 139 -9.08 1.32 9.79
N THR A 140 -10.22 0.67 10.02
CA THR A 140 -10.63 -0.56 9.34
C THR A 140 -12.00 -0.36 8.70
N LEU A 141 -12.12 -0.75 7.44
CA LEU A 141 -13.36 -0.85 6.69
C LEU A 141 -13.93 -2.26 6.90
N VAL A 142 -15.17 -2.36 7.39
CA VAL A 142 -15.79 -3.64 7.75
C VAL A 142 -17.02 -3.88 6.90
N CYS A 143 -17.07 -4.98 6.16
CA CYS A 143 -18.30 -5.40 5.46
C CYS A 143 -19.38 -5.76 6.48
N ASP A 144 -20.56 -5.17 6.38
CA ASP A 144 -21.62 -5.43 7.35
C ASP A 144 -22.22 -6.84 7.19
N ALA A 145 -22.12 -7.43 5.99
CA ALA A 145 -22.65 -8.76 5.69
C ALA A 145 -21.75 -9.92 6.16
N CYS A 146 -20.47 -9.91 5.77
CA CYS A 146 -19.55 -11.03 6.03
C CYS A 146 -18.43 -10.72 7.03
N ARG A 147 -18.36 -9.47 7.52
CA ARG A 147 -17.32 -8.99 8.45
C ARG A 147 -15.89 -9.07 7.92
N THR A 148 -15.70 -9.26 6.62
CA THR A 148 -14.39 -9.07 6.00
C THR A 148 -13.94 -7.62 6.17
N THR A 149 -12.66 -7.46 6.46
CA THR A 149 -12.05 -6.21 6.88
C THR A 149 -10.89 -5.83 5.99
N TYR A 150 -10.77 -4.53 5.73
CA TYR A 150 -9.70 -3.92 4.93
C TYR A 150 -9.16 -2.70 5.66
N THR A 151 -7.92 -2.32 5.37
CA THR A 151 -7.42 -0.98 5.75
C THR A 151 -8.23 0.08 5.02
N ILE A 152 -8.50 1.22 5.66
CA ILE A 152 -9.18 2.35 5.00
C ILE A 152 -8.20 3.24 4.20
N GLU A 153 -6.91 2.98 4.30
CA GLU A 153 -5.88 3.76 3.60
C GLU A 153 -5.69 3.30 2.15
N ASP A 154 -5.77 1.99 1.92
CA ASP A 154 -5.42 1.38 0.63
C ASP A 154 -6.19 0.08 0.33
N HIS A 155 -7.22 -0.25 1.13
CA HIS A 155 -8.02 -1.47 1.01
C HIS A 155 -7.20 -2.77 1.04
N GLN A 156 -6.06 -2.80 1.73
CA GLN A 156 -5.37 -4.05 2.03
C GLN A 156 -6.23 -4.94 2.93
N PHE A 157 -6.34 -6.21 2.56
CA PHE A 157 -7.06 -7.20 3.35
C PHE A 157 -6.43 -7.37 4.74
N ILE A 158 -7.25 -7.32 5.78
CA ILE A 158 -6.84 -7.53 7.18
C ILE A 158 -7.31 -8.91 7.67
N SER A 159 -8.61 -9.18 7.62
CA SER A 159 -9.20 -10.41 8.16
C SER A 159 -10.59 -10.70 7.57
N GLY A 160 -11.08 -11.93 7.75
CA GLY A 160 -12.39 -12.40 7.29
C GLY A 160 -12.30 -13.46 6.19
N ALA A 161 -13.35 -13.58 5.37
CA ALA A 161 -13.38 -14.56 4.29
C ALA A 161 -12.32 -14.19 3.23
N VAL A 162 -11.35 -15.08 2.99
CA VAL A 162 -10.24 -14.87 2.04
C VAL A 162 -10.77 -14.58 0.63
N VAL A 163 -11.85 -15.25 0.20
CA VAL A 163 -12.47 -14.96 -1.10
C VAL A 163 -12.95 -13.52 -1.19
N CYS A 164 -13.50 -12.93 -0.13
CA CYS A 164 -13.87 -11.51 -0.09
C CYS A 164 -12.63 -10.62 -0.05
N GLY A 165 -11.59 -11.02 0.68
CA GLY A 165 -10.32 -10.31 0.75
C GLY A 165 -9.66 -10.09 -0.62
N SER A 166 -9.84 -11.02 -1.55
CA SER A 166 -9.32 -10.91 -2.93
C SER A 166 -10.06 -9.89 -3.81
N TYR A 167 -11.23 -9.40 -3.38
CA TYR A 167 -12.05 -8.44 -4.11
C TYR A 167 -12.36 -7.23 -3.21
N PRO A 168 -11.35 -6.41 -2.87
CA PRO A 168 -11.58 -5.18 -2.12
C PRO A 168 -12.48 -4.22 -2.90
N PRO A 169 -13.21 -3.32 -2.21
CA PRO A 169 -14.03 -2.32 -2.87
C PRO A 169 -13.23 -1.49 -3.90
N VAL A 170 -13.82 -1.29 -5.08
CA VAL A 170 -13.15 -0.65 -6.23
C VAL A 170 -13.21 0.86 -6.10
N ASN A 171 -12.05 1.52 -6.19
CA ASN A 171 -11.97 2.98 -6.30
C ASN A 171 -12.37 3.44 -7.70
N MET A 172 -13.22 4.46 -7.78
CA MET A 172 -13.68 5.11 -9.02
C MET A 172 -13.06 6.50 -9.20
N ASN A 173 -11.88 6.72 -8.58
CA ASN A 173 -11.05 7.90 -8.76
C ASN A 173 -11.79 9.23 -8.52
N GLY A 174 -12.61 9.29 -7.46
CA GLY A 174 -13.28 10.52 -7.07
C GLY A 174 -12.28 11.65 -6.80
N ARG A 175 -12.70 12.88 -7.07
CA ARG A 175 -11.90 14.10 -6.84
C ARG A 175 -12.72 15.16 -6.15
N VAL A 176 -12.05 16.12 -5.52
CA VAL A 176 -12.70 17.31 -4.96
C VAL A 176 -12.50 18.50 -5.90
N VAL A 177 -13.60 19.13 -6.31
CA VAL A 177 -13.60 20.35 -7.13
C VAL A 177 -14.56 21.34 -6.49
N ASP A 178 -14.08 22.53 -6.14
CA ASP A 178 -14.89 23.60 -5.53
C ASP A 178 -15.73 23.17 -4.31
N GLY A 179 -15.16 22.29 -3.46
CA GLY A 179 -15.82 21.77 -2.27
C GLY A 179 -16.85 20.65 -2.53
N MET A 180 -16.97 20.19 -3.77
CA MET A 180 -17.81 19.06 -4.15
C MET A 180 -16.94 17.83 -4.41
N VAL A 181 -17.35 16.68 -3.90
CA VAL A 181 -16.87 15.39 -4.37
C VAL A 181 -17.50 15.12 -5.72
N VAL A 182 -16.67 14.79 -6.71
CA VAL A 182 -17.05 14.52 -8.10
C VAL A 182 -16.53 13.15 -8.50
N ILE A 183 -17.42 12.31 -9.02
CA ILE A 183 -17.11 11.01 -9.61
C ILE A 183 -17.55 11.05 -11.07
N ASP A 184 -16.71 10.57 -11.98
CA ASP A 184 -17.10 10.42 -13.38
C ASP A 184 -18.18 9.33 -13.49
N LEU A 185 -19.34 9.66 -14.05
CA LEU A 185 -20.44 8.71 -14.18
C LEU A 185 -20.05 7.50 -15.02
N GLN A 186 -19.10 7.65 -15.96
CA GLN A 186 -18.63 6.57 -16.80
C GLN A 186 -17.97 5.43 -16.01
N GLU A 187 -17.32 5.73 -14.87
CA GLU A 187 -16.75 4.72 -13.97
C GLU A 187 -17.83 3.80 -13.41
N VAL A 188 -18.99 4.38 -13.06
CA VAL A 188 -20.16 3.64 -12.56
C VAL A 188 -20.84 2.87 -13.69
N LEU A 189 -21.02 3.51 -14.85
CA LEU A 189 -21.64 2.88 -16.02
C LEU A 189 -20.86 1.65 -16.49
N ASN A 190 -19.53 1.70 -16.42
CA ASN A 190 -18.65 0.59 -16.81
C ASN A 190 -18.44 -0.44 -15.70
N TRP A 191 -18.90 -0.17 -14.47
CA TRP A 191 -18.65 -1.06 -13.34
C TRP A 191 -19.32 -2.42 -13.53
N ARG A 192 -18.57 -3.48 -13.21
CA ARG A 192 -19.02 -4.88 -13.24
C ARG A 192 -18.48 -5.61 -12.02
N ILE A 193 -19.23 -6.62 -11.58
CA ILE A 193 -18.76 -7.59 -10.58
C ILE A 193 -17.62 -8.41 -11.19
N ARG A 194 -16.51 -8.51 -10.46
CA ARG A 194 -15.31 -9.27 -10.81
C ARG A 194 -15.33 -10.67 -10.20
N ALA A 195 -15.92 -10.81 -9.02
CA ALA A 195 -16.14 -12.11 -8.38
C ALA A 195 -17.31 -12.85 -9.05
N LEU A 196 -17.03 -13.54 -10.15
CA LEU A 196 -17.96 -14.44 -10.85
C LEU A 196 -17.68 -15.91 -10.52
#